data_AF-A0A6N8H2X1-F1
#
_entry.id   AF-A0A6N8H2X1-F1
#
_cell.length_a   1.000
_cell.length_b   1.000
_cell.length_c   1.000
_cell.angle_alpha   90.00
_cell.angle_beta   90.00
_cell.angle_gamma   90.00
#
_symmetry.space_group_name_H-M   'P 1'
#
loop_
_entity.id
_entity.type
_entity.pdbx_description
1 polymer ?
#
loop_
_entity_poly.entity_id
_entity_poly.type
_entity_poly.pdbx_seq_one_letter_code
_entity_poly.pdbx_strand_id
1 'polypeptide(L)'
;MKIYDEITNEELTSPDLSAGYLYTARRVAEHVPESREVMQGTVTEDDPKGLEHIISGYDVYEDCQLYHRYTVAELAERQQAEIEASTIVLDDATKLSLMLAEIPTEAKPTMPPKLGYKWVPTYSGTAGFSWELQEDPNAYGTNDRPLYWVDGMTVCTGYYYTDGDKLYVALQDGAAPALTDTEWFEVV
;
A
#
# COMPACT_ATOMS: atom_id res chain seq x y z
N MET A 1 -2.12 -45.11 -5.26
CA MET A 1 -2.52 -44.92 -3.85
C MET A 1 -3.94 -44.40 -3.86
N LYS A 2 -4.87 -45.02 -3.12
CA LYS A 2 -6.27 -44.60 -3.12
C LYS A 2 -6.42 -43.31 -2.31
N ILE A 3 -7.29 -42.42 -2.78
CA ILE A 3 -7.61 -41.15 -2.11
C ILE A 3 -9.03 -41.26 -1.58
N TYR A 4 -9.25 -40.88 -0.33
CA TYR A 4 -10.57 -40.82 0.26
C TYR A 4 -10.88 -39.42 0.78
N ASP A 5 -12.14 -39.03 0.76
CA ASP A 5 -12.61 -37.84 1.46
C ASP A 5 -12.48 -38.03 2.98
N GLU A 6 -11.95 -37.04 3.70
CA GLU A 6 -11.80 -37.14 5.15
C GLU A 6 -13.15 -37.21 5.89
N ILE A 7 -14.19 -36.52 5.38
CA ILE A 7 -15.48 -36.38 6.04
C ILE A 7 -16.40 -37.55 5.68
N THR A 8 -16.51 -37.89 4.39
CA THR A 8 -17.44 -38.94 3.92
C THR A 8 -16.80 -40.32 3.82
N ASN A 9 -15.46 -40.41 3.87
CA ASN A 9 -14.69 -41.65 3.71
C ASN A 9 -14.89 -42.35 2.35
N GLU A 10 -15.47 -41.64 1.38
CA GLU A 10 -15.70 -42.10 0.03
C GLU A 10 -14.42 -42.00 -0.82
N GLU A 11 -14.23 -42.95 -1.74
CA GLU A 11 -13.09 -42.93 -2.65
C GLU A 11 -13.25 -41.77 -3.66
N LEU A 12 -12.23 -40.91 -3.73
CA LEU A 12 -12.17 -39.78 -4.64
C LEU A 12 -11.14 -40.07 -5.75
N THR A 13 -11.57 -39.98 -7.00
CA THR A 13 -10.69 -40.14 -8.17
C THR A 13 -10.11 -38.81 -8.66
N SER A 14 -10.68 -37.68 -8.26
CA SER A 14 -10.22 -36.34 -8.66
C SER A 14 -10.49 -35.30 -7.58
N PRO A 15 -9.64 -35.21 -6.54
CA PRO A 15 -9.76 -34.19 -5.49
C PRO A 15 -9.37 -32.79 -6.01
N ASP A 16 -10.06 -31.76 -5.53
CA ASP A 16 -9.76 -30.36 -5.87
C ASP A 16 -8.59 -29.84 -5.01
N LEU A 17 -7.38 -29.88 -5.56
CA LEU A 17 -6.17 -29.40 -4.87
C LEU A 17 -6.11 -27.88 -4.70
N SER A 18 -7.03 -27.11 -5.28
CA SER A 18 -7.14 -25.67 -5.03
C SER A 18 -7.98 -25.39 -3.77
N ALA A 19 -8.97 -26.24 -3.48
CA ALA A 19 -9.87 -26.11 -2.35
C ALA A 19 -9.44 -26.92 -1.12
N GLY A 20 -8.34 -27.65 -1.19
CA GLY A 20 -7.87 -28.52 -0.11
C GLY A 20 -6.44 -29.01 -0.29
N TYR A 21 -6.06 -30.02 0.50
CA TYR A 21 -4.78 -30.72 0.36
C TYR A 21 -4.93 -32.21 0.66
N LEU A 22 -3.97 -32.98 0.14
CA LEU A 22 -3.87 -34.42 0.39
C LEU A 22 -2.79 -34.69 1.44
N TYR A 23 -3.08 -35.55 2.39
CA TYR A 23 -2.08 -36.06 3.34
C TYR A 23 -2.11 -37.59 3.42
N THR A 24 -0.97 -38.19 3.74
CA THR A 24 -0.83 -39.65 3.85
C THR A 24 -1.46 -40.16 5.15
N ALA A 25 -2.26 -41.21 5.07
CA ALA A 25 -2.91 -41.87 6.20
C ALA A 25 -2.93 -43.39 6.02
N ARG A 26 -3.35 -44.11 7.07
CA ARG A 26 -3.61 -45.55 7.02
C ARG A 26 -5.06 -45.82 7.40
N ARG A 27 -5.72 -46.70 6.66
CA ARG A 27 -7.11 -47.11 6.89
C ARG A 27 -7.19 -48.62 7.05
N VAL A 28 -8.11 -49.10 7.89
CA VAL A 28 -8.44 -50.53 7.97
C VAL A 28 -9.11 -50.95 6.66
N ALA A 29 -8.43 -51.79 5.89
CA ALA A 29 -8.92 -52.33 4.63
C ALA A 29 -9.83 -53.53 4.86
N GLU A 30 -9.49 -54.39 5.82
CA GLU A 30 -10.24 -55.60 6.16
C GLU A 30 -10.05 -55.92 7.64
N HIS A 31 -11.15 -56.28 8.31
CA HIS A 31 -11.11 -56.87 9.65
C HIS A 31 -11.15 -58.39 9.51
N VAL A 32 -10.08 -59.07 9.91
CA VAL A 32 -10.05 -60.53 9.96
C VAL A 32 -10.65 -60.97 11.29
N PRO A 33 -11.81 -61.67 11.30
CA PRO A 33 -12.45 -62.08 12.53
C PRO A 33 -11.67 -63.18 13.24
N GLU A 34 -11.94 -63.35 14.54
CA GLU A 34 -11.38 -64.45 15.33
C GLU A 34 -11.69 -65.80 14.68
N SER A 35 -10.67 -66.64 14.54
CA SER A 35 -10.79 -67.99 14.01
C SER A 35 -10.25 -69.02 15.01
N ARG A 36 -10.77 -70.24 14.92
CA ARG A 36 -10.38 -71.37 15.77
C ARG A 36 -9.82 -72.47 14.88
N GLU A 37 -8.60 -72.90 15.18
CA GLU A 37 -7.93 -73.97 14.45
C GLU A 37 -7.61 -75.13 15.41
N VAL A 38 -7.91 -76.36 15.01
CA VAL A 38 -7.55 -77.55 15.80
C VAL A 38 -6.07 -77.86 15.61
N MET A 39 -5.33 -77.97 16.71
CA MET A 39 -3.90 -78.25 16.67
C MET A 39 -3.63 -79.67 16.14
N GLN A 40 -2.94 -79.76 15.00
CA GLN A 40 -2.61 -81.04 14.37
C GLN A 40 -1.75 -81.90 15.32
N GLY A 41 -2.12 -83.18 15.45
CA GLY A 41 -1.48 -84.14 16.36
C GLY A 41 -2.08 -84.21 17.77
N THR A 42 -3.10 -83.40 18.08
CA THR A 42 -3.85 -83.48 19.36
C THR A 42 -5.18 -84.23 19.26
N VAL A 43 -5.58 -84.63 18.05
CA VAL A 43 -6.77 -85.47 17.82
C VAL A 43 -6.45 -86.92 18.18
N THR A 44 -7.17 -87.47 19.15
CA THR A 44 -6.97 -88.85 19.64
C THR A 44 -8.31 -89.60 19.67
N GLU A 45 -8.29 -90.93 19.85
CA GLU A 45 -9.51 -91.74 19.88
C GLU A 45 -10.43 -91.37 21.08
N ASP A 46 -9.84 -90.91 22.19
CA ASP A 46 -10.55 -90.43 23.38
C ASP A 46 -10.98 -88.94 23.30
N ASP A 47 -10.31 -88.13 22.48
CA ASP A 47 -10.71 -86.74 22.20
C ASP A 47 -10.73 -86.46 20.69
N PRO A 48 -11.86 -86.76 20.02
CA PRO A 48 -11.99 -86.63 18.58
C PRO A 48 -12.02 -85.16 18.11
N LYS A 49 -12.09 -84.19 19.02
CA LYS A 49 -12.13 -82.75 18.69
C LYS A 49 -10.75 -82.10 18.73
N GLY A 50 -9.80 -82.67 19.47
CA GLY A 50 -8.45 -82.11 19.63
C GLY A 50 -8.44 -80.76 20.37
N LEU A 51 -7.25 -80.22 20.62
CA LEU A 51 -7.08 -78.93 21.28
C LEU A 51 -7.23 -77.78 20.26
N GLU A 52 -8.12 -76.83 20.56
CA GLU A 52 -8.34 -75.65 19.73
C GLU A 52 -7.33 -74.52 20.08
N HIS A 53 -6.74 -73.93 19.05
CA HIS A 53 -5.98 -72.68 19.11
C HIS A 53 -6.87 -71.53 18.64
N ILE A 54 -7.05 -70.51 19.48
CA ILE A 54 -7.83 -69.31 19.15
C ILE A 54 -6.86 -68.27 18.57
N ILE A 55 -7.06 -67.92 17.30
CA ILE A 55 -6.36 -66.81 16.65
C ILE A 55 -7.22 -65.57 16.82
N SER A 56 -6.73 -64.59 17.60
CA SER A 56 -7.42 -63.31 17.76
C SER A 56 -7.57 -62.61 16.42
N GLY A 57 -8.75 -62.05 16.18
CA GLY A 57 -8.99 -61.22 15.00
C GLY A 57 -8.03 -60.03 14.94
N TYR A 58 -7.64 -59.62 13.74
CA TYR A 58 -6.73 -58.50 13.52
C TYR A 58 -7.17 -57.66 12.33
N ASP A 59 -6.83 -56.37 12.38
CA ASP A 59 -7.10 -55.43 11.30
C ASP A 59 -5.95 -55.41 10.30
N VAL A 60 -6.26 -55.53 9.01
CA VAL A 60 -5.33 -55.30 7.91
C VAL A 60 -5.44 -53.84 7.48
N TYR A 61 -4.32 -53.13 7.50
CA TYR A 61 -4.26 -51.72 7.15
C TYR A 61 -3.75 -51.52 5.71
N GLU A 62 -4.36 -50.60 4.97
CA GLU A 62 -3.92 -50.11 3.67
C GLU A 62 -3.41 -48.65 3.82
N ASP A 63 -2.25 -48.35 3.23
CA ASP A 63 -1.75 -46.97 3.11
C ASP A 63 -2.55 -46.21 2.04
N CYS A 64 -3.17 -45.10 2.43
CA CYS A 64 -4.01 -44.27 1.58
C CYS A 64 -3.70 -42.77 1.72
N GLN A 65 -4.34 -41.94 0.90
CA GLN A 65 -4.33 -40.50 1.05
C GLN A 65 -5.72 -40.02 1.46
N LEU A 66 -5.78 -39.04 2.36
CA LEU A 66 -7.02 -38.38 2.74
C LEU A 66 -7.03 -36.97 2.16
N TYR A 67 -8.18 -36.57 1.62
CA TYR A 67 -8.44 -35.24 1.13
C TYR A 67 -9.10 -34.40 2.22
N HIS A 68 -8.38 -33.38 2.65
CA HIS A 68 -8.86 -32.36 3.56
C HIS A 68 -9.24 -31.11 2.78
N ARG A 69 -10.52 -30.70 2.85
CA ARG A 69 -10.99 -29.46 2.25
C ARG A 69 -10.78 -28.31 3.23
N TYR A 70 -10.14 -27.22 2.78
CA TYR A 70 -9.89 -26.08 3.66
C TYR A 70 -11.17 -25.53 4.25
N THR A 71 -11.13 -25.32 5.55
CA THR A 71 -12.15 -24.56 6.27
C THR A 71 -11.95 -23.06 6.06
N VAL A 72 -12.99 -22.28 6.33
CA VAL A 72 -12.91 -20.80 6.28
C VAL A 72 -11.85 -20.28 7.27
N ALA A 73 -11.67 -20.95 8.40
CA ALA A 73 -10.65 -20.59 9.40
C ALA A 73 -9.24 -20.75 8.84
N GLU A 74 -8.92 -21.90 8.23
CA GLU A 74 -7.58 -22.14 7.66
C GLU A 74 -7.30 -21.24 6.45
N LEU A 75 -8.30 -20.95 5.62
CA LEU A 75 -8.17 -19.96 4.54
C LEU A 75 -7.86 -18.56 5.10
N ALA A 76 -8.52 -18.17 6.19
CA ALA A 76 -8.25 -16.90 6.85
C ALA A 76 -6.85 -16.85 7.47
N GLU A 77 -6.37 -17.94 8.09
CA GLU A 77 -5.00 -18.03 8.62
C GLU A 77 -3.95 -17.92 7.50
N ARG A 78 -4.18 -18.58 6.37
CA ARG A 78 -3.31 -18.48 5.19
C ARG A 78 -3.31 -17.08 4.59
N GLN A 79 -4.49 -16.47 4.46
CA GLN A 79 -4.62 -15.10 3.99
C GLN A 79 -3.89 -14.14 4.93
N GLN A 80 -4.04 -14.31 6.24
CA GLN A 80 -3.35 -13.51 7.24
C GLN A 80 -1.83 -13.69 7.14
N ALA A 81 -1.34 -14.92 7.01
CA ALA A 81 0.09 -15.19 6.81
C ALA A 81 0.64 -14.59 5.51
N GLU A 82 -0.14 -14.60 4.43
CA GLU A 82 0.23 -13.95 3.17
C GLU A 82 0.26 -12.42 3.30
N ILE A 83 -0.70 -11.82 4.01
CA ILE A 83 -0.73 -10.39 4.32
C ILE A 83 0.47 -10.00 5.20
N GLU A 84 0.82 -10.82 6.19
CA GLU A 84 1.98 -10.59 7.05
C GLU A 84 3.30 -10.72 6.29
N ALA A 85 3.42 -11.74 5.43
CA ALA A 85 4.59 -11.92 4.58
C ALA A 85 4.74 -10.79 3.54
N SER A 86 3.62 -10.25 3.06
CA SER A 86 3.58 -9.16 2.07
C SER A 86 3.56 -7.77 2.72
N THR A 87 3.39 -7.69 4.04
CA THR A 87 3.35 -6.43 4.79
C THR A 87 4.75 -5.83 4.79
N ILE A 88 4.92 -4.84 3.93
CA ILE A 88 6.07 -3.95 4.00
C ILE A 88 5.84 -3.07 5.23
N VAL A 89 6.57 -3.34 6.31
CA VAL A 89 6.64 -2.43 7.46
C VAL A 89 7.39 -1.19 7.01
N LEU A 90 6.65 -0.18 6.56
CA LEU A 90 7.21 1.14 6.28
C LEU A 90 7.53 1.84 7.60
N ASP A 91 8.74 2.37 7.72
CA ASP A 91 9.10 3.27 8.81
C ASP A 91 8.30 4.58 8.72
N ASP A 92 8.20 5.30 9.85
CA ASP A 92 7.44 6.55 9.92
C ASP A 92 7.92 7.60 8.92
N ALA A 93 9.22 7.69 8.62
CA ALA A 93 9.73 8.66 7.66
C ALA A 93 9.30 8.32 6.22
N THR A 94 9.31 7.04 5.86
CA THR A 94 8.81 6.58 4.55
C THR A 94 7.30 6.79 4.42
N LYS A 95 6.52 6.53 5.49
CA LYS A 95 5.08 6.83 5.52
C LYS A 95 4.80 8.31 5.34
N LEU A 96 5.48 9.17 6.10
CA LEU A 96 5.35 10.62 5.98
C LEU A 96 5.74 11.12 4.58
N SER A 97 6.79 10.55 4.00
CA SER A 97 7.22 10.91 2.64
C SER A 97 6.17 10.55 1.60
N LEU A 98 5.55 9.36 1.72
CA LEU A 98 4.48 8.95 0.81
C LEU A 98 3.25 9.84 0.97
N MET A 99 2.82 10.10 2.20
CA MET A 99 1.69 11.00 2.48
C MET A 99 1.93 12.40 1.92
N LEU A 100 3.15 12.95 2.05
CA LEU A 100 3.47 14.26 1.50
C LEU A 100 3.47 14.27 -0.04
N ALA A 101 3.92 13.18 -0.68
CA ALA A 101 3.91 13.03 -2.13
C ALA A 101 2.49 12.92 -2.71
N GLU A 102 1.52 12.43 -1.93
CA GLU A 102 0.12 12.34 -2.33
C GLU A 102 -0.63 13.68 -2.25
N ILE A 103 -0.09 14.69 -1.55
CA ILE A 103 -0.72 16.01 -1.48
C ILE A 103 -0.61 16.71 -2.84
N PRO A 104 -1.74 17.04 -3.50
CA PRO A 104 -1.71 17.80 -4.74
C PRO A 104 -0.96 19.11 -4.55
N THR A 105 -0.02 19.40 -5.44
CA THR A 105 0.80 20.62 -5.37
C THR A 105 0.78 21.33 -6.71
N GLU A 106 0.24 22.54 -6.74
CA GLU A 106 0.27 23.37 -7.94
C GLU A 106 1.66 23.96 -8.17
N ALA A 107 2.05 24.02 -9.45
CA ALA A 107 3.29 24.67 -9.84
C ALA A 107 3.24 26.17 -9.47
N LYS A 108 4.37 26.70 -9.00
CA LYS A 108 4.51 28.13 -8.71
C LYS A 108 4.17 28.94 -9.97
N PRO A 109 3.33 29.98 -9.87
CA PRO A 109 3.06 30.88 -10.98
C PRO A 109 4.36 31.45 -11.56
N THR A 110 4.50 31.37 -12.88
CA THR A 110 5.66 31.90 -13.61
C THR A 110 5.56 33.41 -13.85
N MET A 111 4.34 33.97 -13.77
CA MET A 111 4.11 35.40 -13.85
C MET A 111 4.65 36.10 -12.59
N PRO A 112 5.43 37.20 -12.75
CA PRO A 112 5.82 38.01 -11.60
C PRO A 112 4.59 38.47 -10.81
N PRO A 113 4.69 38.57 -9.47
CA PRO A 113 3.59 39.07 -8.67
C PRO A 113 3.32 40.55 -9.00
N LYS A 114 2.09 40.99 -8.73
CA LYS A 114 1.73 42.41 -8.79
C LYS A 114 2.65 43.22 -7.86
N LEU A 115 2.98 44.45 -8.26
CA LEU A 115 3.70 45.39 -7.40
C LEU A 115 3.03 45.49 -6.01
N GLY A 116 3.84 45.35 -4.95
CA GLY A 116 3.35 45.34 -3.57
C GLY A 116 2.89 43.97 -3.06
N TYR A 117 2.96 42.92 -3.88
CA TYR A 117 2.50 41.58 -3.52
C TYR A 117 3.59 40.53 -3.75
N LYS A 118 3.42 39.38 -3.12
CA LYS A 118 4.23 38.18 -3.33
C LYS A 118 3.36 36.94 -3.43
N TRP A 119 3.84 35.95 -4.17
CA TRP A 119 3.25 34.62 -4.18
C TRP A 119 3.60 33.88 -2.89
N VAL A 120 2.59 33.50 -2.12
CA VAL A 120 2.72 32.72 -0.88
C VAL A 120 2.07 31.36 -1.09
N PRO A 121 2.75 30.25 -0.74
CA PRO A 121 2.11 28.94 -0.78
C PRO A 121 1.05 28.87 0.32
N THR A 122 -0.14 28.39 -0.03
CA THR A 122 -1.26 28.17 0.88
C THR A 122 -1.63 26.70 0.85
N TYR A 123 -2.09 26.16 1.97
CA TYR A 123 -2.56 24.78 2.05
C TYR A 123 -4.05 24.76 2.37
N SER A 124 -4.80 24.01 1.58
CA SER A 124 -6.20 23.68 1.88
C SER A 124 -6.37 22.17 1.95
N GLY A 125 -7.14 21.70 2.93
CA GLY A 125 -7.37 20.25 3.11
C GLY A 125 -8.04 19.57 1.91
N THR A 126 -8.70 20.35 1.03
CA THR A 126 -9.44 19.83 -0.12
C THR A 126 -8.70 19.97 -1.45
N ALA A 127 -7.88 21.02 -1.63
CA ALA A 127 -7.19 21.29 -2.90
C ALA A 127 -5.66 21.12 -2.81
N GLY A 128 -5.11 20.83 -1.63
CA GLY A 128 -3.66 20.67 -1.43
C GLY A 128 -2.93 22.01 -1.36
N PHE A 129 -1.69 22.04 -1.86
CA PHE A 129 -0.85 23.23 -1.92
C PHE A 129 -1.14 24.04 -3.19
N SER A 130 -1.53 25.30 -3.00
CA SER A 130 -1.75 26.29 -4.06
C SER A 130 -1.00 27.58 -3.76
N TRP A 131 -1.12 28.59 -4.64
CA TRP A 131 -0.42 29.87 -4.52
C TRP A 131 -1.39 31.04 -4.46
N GLU A 132 -1.25 31.88 -3.45
CA GLU A 132 -2.05 33.09 -3.27
C GLU A 132 -1.17 34.34 -3.34
N LEU A 133 -1.70 35.40 -3.96
CA LEU A 133 -1.10 36.72 -3.89
C LEU A 133 -1.45 37.34 -2.53
N GLN A 134 -0.42 37.64 -1.75
CA GLN A 134 -0.56 38.36 -0.49
C GLN A 134 0.25 39.65 -0.54
N GLU A 135 -0.25 40.68 0.14
CA GLU A 135 0.46 41.94 0.29
C GLU A 135 1.82 41.70 0.94
N ASP A 136 2.85 42.33 0.40
CA ASP A 136 4.18 42.31 0.96
C ASP A 136 4.50 43.69 1.55
N PRO A 137 4.40 43.86 2.88
CA PRO A 137 4.66 45.15 3.54
C PRO A 137 6.09 45.67 3.34
N ASN A 138 6.99 44.81 2.84
CA ASN A 138 8.38 45.12 2.56
C ASN A 138 8.69 45.36 1.09
N ALA A 139 7.68 45.37 0.22
CA ALA A 139 7.86 45.61 -1.19
C ALA A 139 8.36 47.04 -1.47
N TYR A 140 9.46 47.12 -2.21
CA TYR A 140 9.96 48.36 -2.78
C TYR A 140 9.28 48.69 -4.10
N GLY A 141 9.36 49.95 -4.50
CA GLY A 141 8.70 50.47 -5.69
C GLY A 141 7.22 50.72 -5.49
N THR A 142 6.73 50.69 -4.25
CA THR A 142 5.36 51.06 -3.87
C THR A 142 5.30 52.53 -3.51
N ASN A 143 4.09 53.09 -3.38
CA ASN A 143 3.91 54.50 -3.00
C ASN A 143 4.54 54.80 -1.62
N ASP A 144 4.36 53.90 -0.65
CA ASP A 144 4.94 54.04 0.70
C ASP A 144 6.45 53.75 0.76
N ARG A 145 6.97 52.94 -0.16
CA ARG A 145 8.39 52.54 -0.23
C ARG A 145 8.91 52.64 -1.67
N PRO A 146 9.06 53.86 -2.21
CA PRO A 146 9.54 54.04 -3.58
C PRO A 146 11.01 53.62 -3.73
N LEU A 147 11.41 53.38 -4.97
CA LEU A 147 12.80 53.14 -5.34
C LEU A 147 13.53 54.46 -5.52
N TYR A 148 14.76 54.56 -5.00
CA TYR A 148 15.60 55.73 -5.30
C TYR A 148 16.07 55.67 -6.75
N TRP A 149 15.87 56.75 -7.49
CA TRP A 149 16.30 56.87 -8.88
C TRP A 149 17.82 57.04 -8.97
N VAL A 150 18.43 56.33 -9.93
CA VAL A 150 19.83 56.49 -10.30
C VAL A 150 19.93 56.48 -11.82
N ASP A 151 20.76 57.37 -12.37
CA ASP A 151 20.97 57.48 -13.81
C ASP A 151 21.40 56.14 -14.43
N GLY A 152 20.76 55.76 -15.53
CA GLY A 152 21.02 54.49 -16.24
C GLY A 152 20.35 53.25 -15.65
N MET A 153 19.51 53.37 -14.61
CA MET A 153 18.73 52.23 -14.12
C MET A 153 17.52 51.93 -15.03
N THR A 154 17.14 50.65 -15.10
CA THR A 154 15.90 50.25 -15.78
C THR A 154 14.71 50.43 -14.84
N VAL A 155 13.64 51.05 -15.35
CA VAL A 155 12.36 51.18 -14.66
C VAL A 155 11.38 50.10 -15.07
N CYS A 156 10.42 49.88 -14.18
CA CYS A 156 9.29 49.00 -14.39
C CYS A 156 8.00 49.82 -14.37
N THR A 157 7.11 49.59 -15.34
CA THR A 157 5.84 50.30 -15.44
C THR A 157 5.03 50.14 -14.14
N GLY A 158 4.47 51.24 -13.65
CA GLY A 158 3.65 51.31 -12.44
C GLY A 158 4.44 51.34 -11.13
N TYR A 159 5.78 51.21 -11.16
CA TYR A 159 6.61 51.35 -9.97
C TYR A 159 6.80 52.82 -9.60
N TYR A 160 6.94 53.07 -8.30
CA TYR A 160 7.19 54.38 -7.75
C TYR A 160 8.70 54.60 -7.55
N TYR A 161 9.17 55.75 -8.00
CA TYR A 161 10.56 56.20 -7.93
C TYR A 161 10.64 57.56 -7.25
N THR A 162 11.78 57.86 -6.62
CA THR A 162 12.01 59.13 -5.95
C THR A 162 13.45 59.61 -6.12
N ASP A 163 13.63 60.92 -6.26
CA ASP A 163 14.92 61.61 -6.14
C ASP A 163 15.21 62.05 -4.69
N GLY A 164 14.31 61.74 -3.75
CA GLY A 164 14.34 62.17 -2.35
C GLY A 164 13.53 63.43 -2.06
N ASP A 165 13.09 64.17 -3.08
CA ASP A 165 12.24 65.36 -2.95
C ASP A 165 10.81 65.10 -3.46
N LYS A 166 10.69 64.38 -4.59
CA LYS A 166 9.42 64.11 -5.26
C LYS A 166 9.22 62.63 -5.52
N LEU A 167 7.96 62.27 -5.73
CA LEU A 167 7.52 60.94 -6.08
C LEU A 167 7.09 60.91 -7.54
N TYR A 168 7.51 59.86 -8.24
CA TYR A 168 7.25 59.65 -9.66
C TYR A 168 6.73 58.24 -9.86
N VAL A 169 5.75 58.05 -10.73
CA VAL A 169 5.30 56.72 -11.18
C VAL A 169 5.78 56.48 -12.60
N ALA A 170 6.43 55.35 -12.84
CA ALA A 170 6.90 54.99 -14.17
C ALA A 170 5.72 54.59 -15.08
N LEU A 171 5.69 55.12 -16.28
CA LEU A 171 4.64 54.88 -17.29
C LEU A 171 5.02 53.75 -18.26
N GLN A 172 6.30 53.37 -18.32
CA GLN A 172 6.84 52.39 -19.25
C GLN A 172 7.96 51.56 -18.62
N ASP A 173 8.24 50.39 -19.19
CA ASP A 173 9.34 49.51 -18.82
C ASP A 173 10.58 49.83 -19.68
N GLY A 174 11.76 49.93 -19.08
CA GLY A 174 13.01 50.12 -19.83
C GLY A 174 13.99 51.09 -19.19
N ALA A 175 15.03 51.49 -19.94
CA ALA A 175 16.02 52.45 -19.45
C ALA A 175 15.54 53.88 -19.73
N ALA A 176 14.97 54.54 -18.72
CA ALA A 176 14.55 55.92 -18.85
C ALA A 176 15.78 56.87 -18.91
N PRO A 177 15.77 57.88 -19.78
CA PRO A 177 16.91 58.80 -19.92
C PRO A 177 17.04 59.78 -18.75
N ALA A 178 15.94 60.14 -18.08
CA ALA A 178 15.93 61.00 -16.89
C ALA A 178 14.61 60.86 -16.11
N LEU A 179 14.65 61.07 -14.78
CA LEU A 179 13.45 61.02 -13.92
C LEU A 179 12.42 62.13 -14.23
N THR A 180 12.87 63.23 -14.82
CA THR A 180 12.01 64.36 -15.21
C THR A 180 11.35 64.19 -16.58
N ASP A 181 11.61 63.08 -17.27
CA ASP A 181 11.03 62.81 -18.59
C ASP A 181 9.56 62.41 -18.45
N THR A 182 8.66 63.26 -18.92
CA THR A 182 7.20 63.08 -18.81
C THR A 182 6.66 61.96 -19.70
N GLU A 183 7.43 61.46 -20.67
CA GLU A 183 7.03 60.27 -21.44
C GLU A 183 7.26 58.98 -20.65
N TRP A 184 8.16 59.03 -19.67
CA TRP A 184 8.56 57.89 -18.84
C TRP A 184 7.98 57.95 -17.44
N PHE A 185 7.74 59.14 -16.90
CA PHE A 185 7.29 59.33 -15.52
C PHE A 185 6.16 60.34 -15.40
N GLU A 186 5.23 60.06 -14.51
CA GLU A 186 4.23 61.02 -14.04
C GLU A 186 4.54 61.39 -12.58
N VAL A 187 4.49 62.68 -12.25
CA VAL A 187 4.67 63.15 -10.88
C VAL A 187 3.41 62.87 -10.08
N VAL A 188 3.58 62.28 -8.89
CA VAL A 188 2.49 61.87 -7.98
C VAL A 188 2.25 62.91 -6.89
#